data_AF-Q72JM2-F1
#
_entry.id   AF-Q72JM2-F1
#
_cell.length_a   1.000
_cell.length_b   1.000
_cell.length_c   1.000
_cell.angle_alpha   90.00
_cell.angle_beta   90.00
_cell.angle_gamma   90.00
#
_symmetry.space_group_name_H-M   'P 1'
#
loop_
_entity.id
_entity.type
_entity.pdbx_description
1 polymer ?
#
loop_
_entity_poly.entity_id
_entity_poly.type
_entity_poly.pdbx_seq_one_letter_code
_entity_poly.pdbx_strand_id
1 'polypeptide(L)'
;MSGEDLLVLFSVAALEALLSGDNALVLAVMVRPLPPHLRARALLYGLLGAYLLRGLALLFAVFLIRLWWAQVLGGLYLVYLIVRHFRNHPEGKPLPEASAKTFWRVVLLINLVDLAFAVDSILAVVAFSKDFLLAFLGVALGILFIRLLAGSVVVLMERFPGLEKVAYALVGWAGVKLFLEGTHTLAHLLHRPGLALALPKAVFWGGAFLILTVGGLLAFRKDA
;
A
#
# COMPACT_ATOMS: atom_id res chain seq x y z
N MET A 1 -13.18 28.62 -2.13
CA MET A 1 -12.31 28.01 -1.12
C MET A 1 -11.58 29.12 -0.41
N SER A 2 -11.72 29.18 0.91
CA SER A 2 -10.97 30.09 1.79
C SER A 2 -9.49 29.68 1.87
N GLY A 3 -8.63 30.53 2.42
CA GLY A 3 -7.23 30.15 2.70
C GLY A 3 -7.12 29.00 3.70
N GLU A 4 -8.05 28.90 4.65
CA GLU A 4 -8.14 27.81 5.63
C GLU A 4 -8.53 26.49 4.95
N ASP A 5 -9.46 26.50 3.99
CA ASP A 5 -9.87 25.31 3.24
C ASP A 5 -8.69 24.68 2.49
N LEU A 6 -7.82 25.52 1.93
CA LEU A 6 -6.60 25.07 1.24
C LEU A 6 -5.61 24.45 2.22
N LEU A 7 -5.43 25.04 3.41
CA LEU A 7 -4.56 24.47 4.44
C LEU A 7 -5.08 23.11 4.89
N VAL A 8 -6.38 22.96 5.12
CA VAL A 8 -7.00 21.67 5.45
C VAL A 8 -6.79 20.66 4.32
N LEU A 9 -7.05 21.06 3.07
CA LEU A 9 -6.88 20.22 1.89
C LEU A 9 -5.45 19.65 1.80
N PHE A 10 -4.44 20.51 1.86
CA PHE A 10 -3.04 20.08 1.76
C PHE A 10 -2.59 19.29 2.99
N SER A 11 -3.12 19.60 4.17
CA SER A 11 -2.84 18.83 5.39
C SER A 11 -3.40 17.42 5.31
N VAL A 12 -4.65 17.26 4.83
CA VAL A 12 -5.25 15.94 4.59
C VAL A 12 -4.46 15.17 3.53
N ALA A 13 -4.06 15.84 2.44
CA ALA A 13 -3.24 15.20 1.40
C ALA A 13 -1.88 14.74 1.95
N ALA A 14 -1.23 15.56 2.78
CA ALA A 14 0.02 15.21 3.43
C ALA A 14 -0.16 14.05 4.42
N LEU A 15 -1.24 14.05 5.21
CA LEU A 15 -1.58 12.95 6.11
C LEU A 15 -1.78 11.63 5.34
N GLU A 16 -2.56 11.65 4.27
CA GLU A 16 -2.78 10.48 3.42
C GLU A 16 -1.46 9.99 2.81
N ALA A 17 -0.63 10.89 2.26
CA ALA A 17 0.66 10.52 1.67
C ALA A 17 1.64 9.94 2.71
N LEU A 18 1.66 10.49 3.94
CA LEU A 18 2.55 10.05 5.00
C LEU A 18 2.13 8.69 5.56
N LEU A 19 0.82 8.47 5.73
CA LEU A 19 0.27 7.22 6.26
C LEU A 19 0.28 6.09 5.23
N SER A 20 0.17 6.42 3.93
CA SER A 20 0.11 5.46 2.83
C SER A 20 1.42 5.33 2.03
N GLY A 21 2.55 5.83 2.57
CA GLY A 21 3.85 5.85 1.86
C GLY A 21 4.40 4.45 1.54
N ASP A 22 4.25 3.50 2.45
CA ASP A 22 4.60 2.08 2.28
C ASP A 22 3.75 1.40 1.18
N ASN A 23 2.53 1.88 0.95
CA ASN A 23 1.64 1.35 -0.09
C ASN A 23 2.18 1.58 -1.51
N ALA A 24 2.97 2.63 -1.75
CA ALA A 24 3.56 2.89 -3.07
C ALA A 24 4.41 1.72 -3.56
N LEU A 25 5.19 1.13 -2.65
CA LEU A 25 6.05 0.00 -2.93
C LEU A 25 5.26 -1.29 -3.16
N VAL A 26 4.21 -1.50 -2.35
CA VAL A 26 3.27 -2.61 -2.50
C VAL A 26 2.63 -2.58 -3.89
N LEU A 27 2.12 -1.42 -4.30
CA LEU A 27 1.53 -1.22 -5.62
C LEU A 27 2.52 -1.55 -6.75
N ALA A 28 3.75 -1.04 -6.64
CA ALA A 28 4.79 -1.28 -7.63
C ALA A 28 5.14 -2.78 -7.77
N VAL A 29 5.27 -3.49 -6.66
CA VAL A 29 5.52 -4.94 -6.64
C VAL A 29 4.34 -5.72 -7.22
N MET A 30 3.10 -5.32 -6.92
CA MET A 30 1.89 -6.02 -7.38
C MET A 30 1.66 -5.93 -8.89
N VAL A 31 2.06 -4.84 -9.54
CA VAL A 31 1.95 -4.70 -11.00
C VAL A 31 3.10 -5.36 -11.76
N ARG A 32 4.20 -5.69 -11.09
CA ARG A 32 5.42 -6.24 -11.70
C ARG A 32 5.21 -7.52 -12.52
N PRO A 33 4.31 -8.46 -12.15
CA PRO A 33 4.00 -9.63 -12.97
C PRO A 33 3.31 -9.31 -14.31
N LEU A 34 2.84 -8.08 -14.52
CA LEU A 34 2.26 -7.65 -15.79
C LEU A 34 3.35 -7.22 -16.78
N PRO A 35 3.13 -7.42 -18.09
CA PRO A 35 3.93 -6.82 -19.16
C PRO A 35 4.10 -5.31 -18.96
N PRO A 36 5.27 -4.72 -19.28
CA PRO A 36 5.56 -3.30 -19.03
C PRO A 36 4.48 -2.33 -19.54
N HIS A 37 3.95 -2.57 -20.74
CA HIS A 37 2.90 -1.75 -21.36
C HIS A 37 1.54 -1.79 -20.63
N LEU A 38 1.29 -2.80 -19.79
CA LEU A 38 0.06 -2.93 -19.00
C LEU A 38 0.19 -2.38 -17.57
N ARG A 39 1.41 -2.18 -17.05
CA ARG A 39 1.62 -1.72 -15.66
C ARG A 39 1.01 -0.35 -15.43
N ALA A 40 1.29 0.61 -16.32
CA ALA A 40 0.73 1.95 -16.27
C ALA A 40 -0.81 1.93 -16.33
N ARG A 41 -1.38 1.05 -17.15
CA ARG A 41 -2.84 0.86 -17.23
C ARG A 41 -3.39 0.29 -15.93
N ALA A 42 -2.77 -0.74 -15.35
CA ALA A 42 -3.20 -1.31 -14.08
C ALA A 42 -3.17 -0.28 -12.95
N LEU A 43 -2.13 0.57 -12.91
CA LEU A 43 -2.06 1.71 -12.00
C LEU A 43 -3.18 2.72 -12.31
N LEU A 44 -3.47 3.05 -13.57
CA LEU A 44 -4.56 3.98 -13.89
C LEU A 44 -5.95 3.43 -13.48
N TYR A 45 -6.29 2.20 -13.86
CA TYR A 45 -7.59 1.61 -13.51
C TYR A 45 -7.75 1.43 -12.00
N GLY A 46 -6.68 1.06 -11.31
CA GLY A 46 -6.75 1.00 -9.85
C GLY A 46 -6.78 2.39 -9.19
N LEU A 47 -6.38 3.48 -9.86
CA LEU A 47 -6.50 4.84 -9.32
C LEU A 47 -7.98 5.24 -9.32
N LEU A 48 -8.67 4.98 -10.44
CA LEU A 48 -10.11 5.20 -10.56
C LEU A 48 -10.89 4.38 -9.54
N GLY A 49 -10.52 3.10 -9.39
CA GLY A 49 -11.10 2.23 -8.36
C GLY A 49 -10.82 2.73 -6.95
N ALA A 50 -9.58 3.17 -6.67
CA ALA A 50 -9.20 3.71 -5.38
C ALA A 50 -10.04 4.94 -5.02
N TYR A 51 -10.19 5.91 -5.92
CA TYR A 51 -11.05 7.09 -5.65
C TYR A 51 -12.49 6.72 -5.33
N LEU A 52 -13.08 5.80 -6.09
CA LEU A 52 -14.44 5.34 -5.82
C LEU A 52 -14.54 4.66 -4.45
N LEU A 53 -13.67 3.68 -4.19
CA LEU A 53 -13.65 2.94 -2.93
C LEU A 53 -13.35 3.86 -1.74
N ARG A 54 -12.47 4.86 -1.91
CA ARG A 54 -12.15 5.82 -0.86
C ARG A 54 -13.29 6.76 -0.57
N GLY A 55 -13.99 7.24 -1.60
CA GLY A 55 -15.20 8.05 -1.42
C GLY A 55 -16.26 7.28 -0.63
N LEU A 56 -16.50 6.02 -0.99
CA LEU A 56 -17.41 5.14 -0.24
C LEU A 56 -16.91 4.89 1.19
N ALA A 57 -15.63 4.60 1.35
CA ALA A 57 -15.03 4.32 2.66
C ALA A 57 -15.09 5.54 3.59
N LEU A 58 -14.93 6.76 3.08
CA LEU A 58 -15.13 8.00 3.84
C LEU A 58 -16.59 8.19 4.27
N LEU A 59 -17.55 7.95 3.37
CA LEU A 59 -18.99 8.02 3.69
C LEU A 59 -19.37 7.00 4.78
N PHE A 60 -18.76 5.82 4.73
CA PHE A 60 -19.04 4.71 5.64
C PHE A 60 -17.91 4.45 6.64
N ALA A 61 -17.20 5.49 7.07
CA ALA A 61 -15.98 5.35 7.89
C ALA A 61 -16.19 4.55 9.19
N VAL A 62 -17.36 4.67 9.82
CA VAL A 62 -17.73 3.89 11.02
C VAL A 62 -17.74 2.38 10.75
N PHE A 63 -18.07 1.97 9.52
CA PHE A 63 -18.07 0.56 9.12
C PHE A 63 -16.67 0.02 8.81
N LEU A 64 -15.67 0.87 8.57
CA LEU A 64 -14.31 0.43 8.28
C LEU A 64 -13.66 -0.34 9.43
N ILE A 65 -14.02 -0.03 10.67
CA ILE A 65 -13.53 -0.76 11.85
C ILE A 65 -13.91 -2.26 11.77
N ARG A 66 -14.99 -2.60 11.06
CA ARG A 66 -15.42 -4.00 10.84
C ARG A 66 -14.63 -4.71 9.74
N LEU A 67 -13.78 -4.01 8.99
CA LEU A 67 -12.93 -4.56 7.93
C LEU A 67 -11.58 -5.07 8.42
N TRP A 68 -11.45 -5.39 9.72
CA TRP A 68 -10.25 -6.03 10.30
C TRP A 68 -9.80 -7.26 9.48
N TRP A 69 -10.75 -8.02 8.94
CA TRP A 69 -10.48 -9.22 8.14
C TRP A 69 -9.80 -8.86 6.81
N ALA A 70 -10.09 -7.70 6.24
CA ALA A 70 -9.43 -7.24 5.01
C ALA A 70 -7.96 -6.90 5.28
N GLN A 71 -7.65 -6.29 6.42
CA GLN A 71 -6.27 -6.06 6.89
C GLN A 71 -5.53 -7.39 7.10
N VAL A 72 -6.15 -8.35 7.81
CA VAL A 72 -5.55 -9.68 8.02
C VAL A 72 -5.28 -10.40 6.70
N LEU A 73 -6.28 -10.51 5.82
CA LEU A 73 -6.14 -11.19 4.53
C LEU A 73 -5.17 -10.47 3.60
N GLY A 74 -5.19 -9.13 3.58
CA GLY A 74 -4.26 -8.30 2.83
C GLY A 74 -2.83 -8.52 3.30
N GLY A 75 -2.59 -8.48 4.61
CA GLY A 75 -1.28 -8.74 5.20
C GLY A 75 -0.75 -10.13 4.88
N LEU A 76 -1.59 -11.16 5.03
CA LEU A 76 -1.24 -12.54 4.64
C LEU A 76 -0.93 -12.65 3.14
N TYR A 77 -1.68 -11.96 2.29
CA TYR A 77 -1.44 -11.94 0.86
C TYR A 77 -0.08 -11.29 0.51
N LEU A 78 0.29 -10.19 1.16
CA LEU A 78 1.60 -9.55 0.97
C LEU A 78 2.75 -10.45 1.45
N VAL A 79 2.59 -11.14 2.59
CA VAL A 79 3.54 -12.15 3.08
C VAL A 79 3.62 -13.34 2.10
N TYR A 80 2.50 -13.76 1.53
CA TYR A 80 2.49 -14.79 0.49
C TYR A 80 3.24 -14.34 -0.76
N LEU A 81 3.07 -13.10 -1.21
CA LEU A 81 3.76 -12.57 -2.39
C LEU A 81 5.29 -12.63 -2.22
N ILE A 82 5.80 -12.23 -1.05
CA ILE A 82 7.24 -12.26 -0.78
C ILE A 82 7.81 -13.67 -0.71
N VAL A 83 7.11 -14.59 -0.02
CA VAL A 83 7.52 -16.00 0.06
C VAL A 83 7.52 -16.64 -1.32
N ARG A 84 6.47 -16.38 -2.12
CA ARG A 84 6.38 -16.89 -3.49
C ARG A 84 7.51 -16.37 -4.36
N HIS A 85 7.86 -15.08 -4.23
CA HIS A 85 8.93 -14.45 -5.00
C HIS A 85 10.29 -15.08 -4.72
N PHE A 86 10.66 -15.25 -3.45
CA PHE A 86 11.97 -15.84 -3.12
C PHE A 86 12.03 -17.36 -3.32
N ARG A 87 10.91 -18.09 -3.19
CA ARG A 87 10.87 -19.52 -3.50
C ARG A 87 10.95 -19.81 -4.99
N ASN A 88 10.26 -19.02 -5.80
CA ASN A 88 10.25 -19.18 -7.24
C ASN A 88 11.10 -18.07 -7.82
N HIS A 89 12.43 -18.25 -7.85
CA HIS A 89 13.34 -17.34 -8.56
C HIS A 89 12.90 -17.28 -10.03
N PRO A 90 12.21 -16.22 -10.48
CA PRO A 90 11.80 -16.11 -11.87
C PRO A 90 13.01 -15.59 -12.64
N GLU A 91 14.11 -16.34 -12.66
CA GLU A 91 15.25 -16.00 -13.50
C GLU A 91 14.89 -16.30 -14.95
N GLY A 92 14.79 -15.24 -15.75
CA GLY A 92 14.81 -15.32 -17.22
C GLY A 92 13.61 -15.95 -17.91
N LYS A 93 12.56 -16.39 -17.19
CA LYS A 93 11.34 -16.88 -17.86
C LYS A 93 10.58 -15.69 -18.45
N PRO A 94 10.29 -15.66 -19.76
CA PRO A 94 9.45 -14.62 -20.35
C PRO A 94 8.13 -14.59 -19.59
N LEU A 95 7.72 -13.39 -19.18
CA LEU A 95 6.41 -13.19 -18.55
C LEU A 95 5.37 -13.75 -19.54
N PRO A 96 4.50 -14.70 -19.12
CA PRO A 96 3.43 -15.16 -19.99
C PRO A 96 2.63 -13.96 -20.47
N GLU A 97 2.13 -13.98 -21.71
CA GLU A 97 1.17 -12.97 -22.15
C GLU A 97 0.07 -12.85 -21.09
N ALA A 98 -0.05 -11.66 -20.51
CA ALA A 98 -1.02 -11.46 -19.46
C ALA A 98 -2.41 -11.50 -20.08
N SER A 99 -3.09 -12.64 -19.93
CA SER A 99 -4.52 -12.75 -20.20
C SER A 99 -5.27 -11.59 -19.54
N ALA A 100 -6.34 -11.10 -20.18
CA ALA A 100 -7.24 -10.09 -19.62
C ALA A 100 -7.69 -10.45 -18.19
N LYS A 101 -7.86 -11.76 -17.90
CA LYS A 101 -8.19 -12.27 -16.56
C LYS A 101 -7.09 -11.94 -15.55
N THR A 102 -5.82 -12.13 -15.90
CA THR A 102 -4.67 -11.81 -15.04
C THR A 102 -4.58 -10.32 -14.78
N PHE A 103 -4.78 -9.50 -15.83
CA PHE A 103 -4.80 -8.04 -15.70
C PHE A 103 -5.87 -7.56 -14.72
N TRP A 104 -7.14 -7.95 -14.93
CA TRP A 104 -8.24 -7.56 -14.05
C TRP A 104 -8.09 -8.12 -12.63
N ARG A 105 -7.52 -9.32 -12.48
CA ARG A 105 -7.18 -9.85 -11.15
C ARG A 105 -6.16 -8.95 -10.43
N VAL A 106 -5.12 -8.47 -11.12
CA VAL A 106 -4.13 -7.56 -10.53
C VAL A 106 -4.79 -6.23 -10.14
N VAL A 107 -5.62 -5.65 -11.02
CA VAL A 107 -6.37 -4.42 -10.70
C VAL A 107 -7.27 -4.60 -9.48
N LEU A 108 -8.00 -5.72 -9.41
CA LEU A 108 -8.85 -6.04 -8.25
C LEU A 108 -8.02 -6.15 -6.97
N LEU A 109 -6.92 -6.91 -7.00
CA LEU A 109 -6.06 -7.10 -5.84
C LEU A 109 -5.43 -5.78 -5.36
N ILE A 110 -5.02 -4.91 -6.29
CA ILE A 110 -4.52 -3.57 -5.96
C ILE A 110 -5.56 -2.79 -5.15
N ASN A 111 -6.82 -2.78 -5.60
CA ASN A 111 -7.89 -2.06 -4.93
C ASN A 111 -8.27 -2.68 -3.57
N LEU A 112 -8.26 -4.01 -3.47
CA LEU A 112 -8.55 -4.70 -2.21
C LEU A 112 -7.46 -4.45 -1.16
N VAL A 113 -6.19 -4.48 -1.57
CA VAL A 113 -5.06 -4.17 -0.69
C VAL A 113 -5.06 -2.69 -0.32
N ASP A 114 -5.35 -1.79 -1.27
CA ASP A 114 -5.50 -0.35 -0.98
C ASP A 114 -6.61 -0.08 0.06
N LEU A 115 -7.75 -0.76 -0.08
CA LEU A 115 -8.85 -0.68 0.88
C LEU A 115 -8.47 -1.22 2.26
N ALA A 116 -7.66 -2.28 2.32
CA ALA A 116 -7.16 -2.80 3.59
C ALA A 116 -6.27 -1.78 4.31
N PHE A 117 -5.38 -1.08 3.58
CA PHE A 117 -4.59 0.02 4.13
C PHE A 117 -5.41 1.28 4.42
N ALA A 118 -6.56 1.45 3.78
CA ALA A 118 -7.44 2.61 3.95
C ALA A 118 -7.99 2.77 5.36
N VAL A 119 -8.11 1.68 6.11
CA VAL A 119 -8.80 1.68 7.40
C VAL A 119 -8.21 2.73 8.34
N ASP A 120 -6.89 2.72 8.53
CA ASP A 120 -6.23 3.63 9.47
C ASP A 120 -6.16 5.06 8.94
N SER A 121 -5.87 5.22 7.64
CA SER A 121 -5.74 6.56 7.05
C SER A 121 -7.09 7.29 6.99
N ILE A 122 -8.18 6.59 6.68
CA ILE A 122 -9.52 7.17 6.66
C ILE A 122 -9.98 7.53 8.06
N LEU A 123 -9.74 6.67 9.05
CA LEU A 123 -10.07 6.99 10.44
C LEU A 123 -9.31 8.23 10.93
N ALA A 124 -8.04 8.38 10.54
CA ALA A 124 -7.26 9.59 10.82
C ALA A 124 -7.81 10.83 10.10
N VAL A 125 -8.19 10.71 8.82
CA VAL A 125 -8.73 11.83 8.04
C VAL A 125 -10.08 12.29 8.58
N VAL A 126 -10.99 11.38 8.95
CA VAL A 126 -12.30 11.72 9.54
C VAL A 126 -12.17 12.28 10.96
N ALA A 127 -11.10 11.94 11.66
CA ALA A 127 -10.73 12.61 12.91
C ALA A 127 -10.24 14.04 12.66
N PHE A 128 -9.50 14.27 11.57
CA PHE A 128 -8.89 15.55 11.23
C PHE A 128 -9.86 16.56 10.59
N SER A 129 -10.68 16.14 9.62
CA SER A 129 -11.62 16.99 8.90
C SER A 129 -13.06 16.48 9.03
N LYS A 130 -13.99 17.41 9.31
CA LYS A 130 -15.45 17.14 9.32
C LYS A 130 -16.11 17.44 7.98
N ASP A 131 -15.46 18.21 7.12
CA ASP A 131 -15.95 18.48 5.77
C ASP A 131 -15.59 17.30 4.85
N PHE A 132 -16.63 16.63 4.34
CA PHE A 132 -16.48 15.48 3.46
C PHE A 132 -15.77 15.84 2.14
N LEU A 133 -16.07 16.99 1.55
CA LEU A 133 -15.51 17.38 0.26
C LEU A 133 -14.02 17.69 0.39
N LEU A 134 -13.63 18.43 1.44
CA LEU A 134 -12.22 18.70 1.72
C LEU A 134 -11.46 17.42 2.08
N ALA A 135 -12.06 16.54 2.88
CA ALA A 135 -11.48 15.24 3.20
C ALA A 135 -11.27 14.38 1.94
N PHE A 136 -12.29 14.25 1.10
CA PHE A 136 -12.23 13.47 -0.13
C PHE A 136 -11.21 14.04 -1.12
N LEU A 137 -11.21 15.36 -1.35
CA LEU A 137 -10.25 15.99 -2.26
C LEU A 137 -8.82 15.86 -1.75
N GLY A 138 -8.59 16.01 -0.44
CA GLY A 138 -7.27 15.86 0.16
C GLY A 138 -6.77 14.43 0.02
N VAL A 139 -7.62 13.45 0.33
CA VAL A 139 -7.30 12.03 0.15
C VAL A 139 -7.08 11.68 -1.32
N ALA A 140 -7.89 12.21 -2.23
CA ALA A 140 -7.70 12.00 -3.67
C ALA A 140 -6.35 12.53 -4.15
N LEU A 141 -5.93 13.72 -3.68
CA LEU A 141 -4.61 14.28 -3.96
C LEU A 141 -3.49 13.40 -3.37
N GLY A 142 -3.65 12.90 -2.14
CA GLY A 142 -2.71 11.98 -1.51
C GLY A 142 -2.57 10.67 -2.30
N ILE A 143 -3.68 10.06 -2.70
CA ILE A 143 -3.69 8.84 -3.53
C ILE A 143 -3.01 9.11 -4.88
N LEU A 144 -3.29 10.25 -5.52
CA LEU A 144 -2.62 10.62 -6.78
C LEU A 144 -1.09 10.66 -6.58
N PHE A 145 -0.63 11.31 -5.52
CA PHE A 145 0.78 11.39 -5.19
C PHE A 145 1.40 10.00 -4.96
N ILE A 146 0.79 9.15 -4.14
CA ILE A 146 1.23 7.76 -3.93
C ILE A 146 1.25 6.98 -5.25
N ARG A 147 0.32 7.22 -6.16
CA ARG A 147 0.27 6.56 -7.47
C ARG A 147 1.43 6.94 -8.36
N LEU A 148 1.80 8.22 -8.36
CA LEU A 148 2.97 8.71 -9.07
C LEU A 148 4.24 8.10 -8.48
N LEU A 149 4.37 8.07 -7.15
CA LEU A 149 5.48 7.41 -6.47
C LEU A 149 5.59 5.92 -6.83
N ALA A 150 4.47 5.19 -6.86
CA ALA A 150 4.46 3.78 -7.27
C ALA A 150 4.97 3.60 -8.71
N GLY A 151 4.56 4.47 -9.63
CA GLY A 151 5.09 4.50 -10.99
C GLY A 151 6.61 4.74 -11.03
N SER A 152 7.10 5.70 -10.25
CA SER A 152 8.53 5.99 -10.12
C SER A 152 9.31 4.79 -9.55
N VAL A 153 8.77 4.09 -8.56
CA VAL A 153 9.37 2.86 -8.00
C VAL A 153 9.47 1.77 -9.07
N VAL A 154 8.43 1.57 -9.90
CA VAL A 154 8.48 0.59 -10.99
C VAL A 154 9.63 0.89 -11.94
N VAL A 155 9.76 2.15 -12.37
CA VAL A 155 10.85 2.58 -13.26
C VAL A 155 12.22 2.41 -12.58
N LEU A 156 12.31 2.73 -11.29
CA LEU A 156 13.56 2.59 -10.53
C LEU A 156 14.00 1.12 -10.43
N MET A 157 13.06 0.20 -10.19
CA MET A 157 13.34 -1.24 -10.15
C MET A 157 13.71 -1.83 -11.52
N GLU A 158 13.19 -1.26 -12.62
CA GLU A 158 13.62 -1.62 -13.98
C GLU A 158 15.05 -1.15 -14.26
N ARG A 159 15.42 0.05 -13.77
CA ARG A 159 16.76 0.61 -13.94
C ARG A 159 17.81 -0.06 -13.04
N PHE A 160 17.43 -0.43 -11.82
CA PHE A 160 18.30 -1.06 -10.83
C PHE A 160 17.68 -2.36 -10.32
N PRO A 161 17.88 -3.49 -11.02
CA PRO A 161 17.29 -4.78 -10.65
C PRO A 161 17.66 -5.24 -9.24
N GLY A 162 18.82 -4.83 -8.71
CA GLY A 162 19.21 -5.11 -7.32
C GLY A 162 18.20 -4.62 -6.27
N LEU A 163 17.48 -3.53 -6.56
CA LEU A 163 16.46 -2.97 -5.66
C LEU A 163 15.21 -3.84 -5.55
N GLU A 164 15.03 -4.82 -6.44
CA GLU A 164 13.91 -5.75 -6.39
C GLU A 164 13.80 -6.45 -5.04
N LYS A 165 14.91 -7.00 -4.55
CA LYS A 165 14.91 -7.75 -3.28
C LYS A 165 14.55 -6.85 -2.11
N VAL A 166 15.01 -5.60 -2.15
CA VAL A 166 14.69 -4.56 -1.16
C VAL A 166 13.21 -4.23 -1.19
N ALA A 167 12.66 -4.01 -2.40
CA ALA A 167 11.25 -3.70 -2.59
C ALA A 167 10.35 -4.81 -2.04
N TYR A 168 10.64 -6.05 -2.42
CA TYR A 168 9.92 -7.23 -1.96
C TYR A 168 10.04 -7.44 -0.45
N ALA A 169 11.21 -7.23 0.16
CA ALA A 169 11.41 -7.32 1.61
C ALA A 169 10.56 -6.30 2.38
N LEU A 170 10.56 -5.04 1.93
CA LEU A 170 9.74 -3.97 2.51
C LEU A 170 8.23 -4.23 2.32
N VAL A 171 7.80 -4.80 1.19
CA VAL A 171 6.40 -5.23 1.00
C VAL A 171 6.03 -6.34 2.00
N GLY A 172 6.93 -7.30 2.24
CA GLY A 172 6.74 -8.30 3.29
C GLY A 172 6.61 -7.66 4.67
N TRP A 173 7.45 -6.66 4.97
CA TRP A 173 7.40 -5.90 6.23
C TRP A 173 6.08 -5.13 6.40
N ALA A 174 5.62 -4.46 5.34
CA ALA A 174 4.31 -3.82 5.30
C ALA A 174 3.17 -4.84 5.49
N GLY A 175 3.30 -6.04 4.92
CA GLY A 175 2.37 -7.14 5.12
C GLY A 175 2.27 -7.61 6.57
N VAL A 176 3.40 -7.72 7.28
CA VAL A 176 3.42 -8.03 8.72
C VAL A 176 2.73 -6.93 9.53
N LYS A 177 3.03 -5.65 9.25
CA LYS A 177 2.36 -4.51 9.90
C LYS A 177 0.84 -4.57 9.68
N LEU A 178 0.39 -4.71 8.43
CA LEU A 178 -1.03 -4.75 8.08
C LEU A 178 -1.76 -5.94 8.73
N PHE A 179 -1.11 -7.10 8.80
CA PHE A 179 -1.65 -8.26 9.51
C PHE A 179 -1.83 -7.97 11.00
N LEU A 180 -0.81 -7.40 11.65
CA LEU A 180 -0.85 -7.06 13.08
C LEU A 180 -1.92 -6.01 13.38
N GLU A 181 -2.05 -4.97 12.54
CA GLU A 181 -3.13 -3.97 12.61
C GLU A 181 -4.51 -4.64 12.56
N GLY A 182 -4.73 -5.56 11.62
CA GLY A 182 -5.97 -6.32 11.53
C GLY A 182 -6.26 -7.19 12.77
N THR A 183 -5.25 -7.89 13.30
CA THR A 183 -5.41 -8.68 14.53
C THR A 183 -5.65 -7.82 15.76
N HIS A 184 -5.04 -6.63 15.83
CA HIS A 184 -5.26 -5.67 16.89
C HIS A 184 -6.71 -5.14 16.87
N THR A 185 -7.21 -4.76 15.70
CA THR A 185 -8.62 -4.35 15.52
C THR A 185 -9.58 -5.47 15.93
N LEU A 186 -9.30 -6.72 15.54
CA LEU A 186 -10.09 -7.88 15.98
C LEU A 186 -10.07 -8.05 17.51
N ALA A 187 -8.90 -7.94 18.14
CA ALA A 187 -8.76 -8.12 19.59
C ALA A 187 -9.58 -7.10 20.38
N HIS A 188 -9.64 -5.85 19.91
CA HIS A 188 -10.50 -4.81 20.47
C HIS A 188 -11.98 -5.12 20.30
N LEU A 189 -12.40 -5.58 19.11
CA LEU A 189 -13.79 -6.00 18.86
C LEU A 189 -14.22 -7.17 19.76
N LEU A 190 -13.30 -8.08 20.07
CA LEU A 190 -13.52 -9.21 20.96
C LEU A 190 -13.43 -8.86 22.46
N HIS A 191 -13.17 -7.59 22.82
CA HIS A 191 -12.94 -7.15 24.20
C HIS A 191 -11.82 -7.93 24.90
N ARG A 192 -10.81 -8.38 24.13
CA ARG A 192 -9.66 -9.16 24.61
C ARG A 192 -8.35 -8.45 24.22
N PRO A 193 -8.06 -7.27 24.77
CA PRO A 193 -6.89 -6.48 24.37
C PRO A 193 -5.56 -7.18 24.67
N GLY A 194 -5.53 -8.14 25.60
CA GLY A 194 -4.33 -8.96 25.87
C GLY A 194 -3.89 -9.87 24.72
N LEU A 195 -4.73 -10.08 23.71
CA LEU A 195 -4.36 -10.80 22.48
C LEU A 195 -3.80 -9.87 21.39
N ALA A 196 -3.86 -8.55 21.60
CA ALA A 196 -3.45 -7.58 20.59
C ALA A 196 -1.92 -7.46 20.55
N LEU A 197 -1.31 -8.02 19.51
CA LEU A 197 0.11 -7.82 19.21
C LEU A 197 0.26 -6.49 18.46
N ALA A 198 0.66 -5.44 19.18
CA ALA A 198 0.99 -4.16 18.56
C ALA A 198 2.47 -4.13 18.17
N LEU A 199 2.77 -3.76 16.91
CA LEU A 199 4.13 -3.45 16.49
C LEU A 199 4.44 -1.99 16.86
N PRO A 200 5.41 -1.72 17.75
CA PRO A 200 5.75 -0.34 18.07
C PRO A 200 6.21 0.40 16.81
N LYS A 201 5.75 1.64 16.62
CA LYS A 201 6.08 2.46 15.44
C LYS A 201 7.59 2.57 15.23
N ALA A 202 8.36 2.69 16.31
CA ALA A 202 9.83 2.73 16.26
C ALA A 202 10.43 1.43 15.69
N VAL A 203 9.89 0.27 16.05
CA VAL A 203 10.34 -1.03 15.52
C VAL A 203 9.99 -1.13 14.04
N PHE A 204 8.79 -0.69 13.64
CA PHE A 204 8.39 -0.68 12.23
C PHE A 204 9.32 0.18 11.38
N TRP A 205 9.50 1.44 11.74
CA TRP A 205 10.34 2.37 10.98
C TRP A 205 11.82 2.00 11.04
N GLY A 206 12.30 1.50 12.19
CA GLY A 206 13.67 0.98 12.33
C GLY A 206 13.92 -0.24 11.43
N GLY A 207 12.96 -1.16 11.35
CA GLY A 207 13.02 -2.32 10.45
C GLY A 207 13.01 -1.91 8.98
N ALA A 208 12.11 -1.00 8.59
CA ALA A 208 12.05 -0.48 7.22
C ALA A 208 13.36 0.24 6.83
N PHE A 209 13.90 1.06 7.73
CA PHE A 209 15.18 1.75 7.52
C PHE A 209 16.35 0.76 7.40
N LEU A 210 16.39 -0.27 8.23
CA LEU A 210 17.40 -1.32 8.14
C LEU A 210 17.33 -2.07 6.80
N ILE A 211 16.13 -2.44 6.35
CA ILE A 211 15.92 -3.10 5.06
C ILE A 211 16.38 -2.19 3.91
N LEU A 212 16.02 -0.91 3.95
CA LEU A 212 16.41 0.07 2.93
C LEU A 212 17.93 0.26 2.87
N THR A 213 18.57 0.45 4.02
CA THR A 213 20.02 0.73 4.09
C THR A 213 20.85 -0.50 3.75
N VAL A 214 20.64 -1.62 4.43
CA VAL A 214 21.39 -2.86 4.18
C VAL A 214 21.07 -3.40 2.80
N GLY A 215 19.79 -3.46 2.44
CA GLY A 215 19.34 -3.93 1.13
C GLY A 215 19.84 -3.05 0.00
N GLY A 216 19.79 -1.72 0.16
CA GLY A 216 20.31 -0.77 -0.82
C GLY A 216 21.82 -0.91 -1.02
N LEU A 217 22.60 -0.97 0.07
CA LEU A 217 24.05 -1.19 -0.01
C LEU A 217 24.41 -2.49 -0.73
N LEU A 218 23.68 -3.57 -0.48
CA LEU A 218 23.90 -4.86 -1.14
C LEU A 218 23.46 -4.86 -2.60
N ALA A 219 22.40 -4.14 -2.95
CA ALA A 219 21.91 -4.00 -4.31
C ALA A 219 22.93 -3.28 -5.19
N PHE A 220 23.42 -2.10 -4.76
CA PHE A 220 24.35 -1.29 -5.55
C PHE A 220 25.77 -1.89 -5.64
N ARG A 221 26.17 -2.78 -4.72
CA ARG A 221 27.47 -3.47 -4.79
C ARG A 221 27.55 -4.59 -5.82
N LYS A 222 26.41 -5.08 -6.32
CA LYS A 222 26.37 -6.13 -7.36
C LYS A 222 26.32 -5.58 -8.79
N ASP A 223 25.92 -4.33 -8.93
CA ASP A 223 25.81 -3.63 -10.22
C ASP A 223 27.04 -2.74 -10.52
N ALA A 224 28.05 -2.73 -9.63
CA ALA A 224 29.33 -2.02 -9.75
C ALA A 224 30.50 -3.01 -9.87
#